data_AF-A0A2P8Q7M6-F1
#
_entry.id   AF-A0A2P8Q7M6-F1
#
_cell.length_a   1.000
_cell.length_b   1.000
_cell.length_c   1.000
_cell.angle_alpha   90.00
_cell.angle_beta   90.00
_cell.angle_gamma   90.00
#
_symmetry.space_group_name_H-M   'P 1'
#
loop_
_entity.id
_entity.type
_entity.pdbx_description
1 polymer ?
#
loop_
_entity_poly.entity_id
_entity_poly.type
_entity_poly.pdbx_seq_one_letter_code
_entity_poly.pdbx_strand_id
1 'polypeptide(L)'
;MAALTAAPSAGGSSVGVAADSDATPAVAATARTETPVPSASPVAGITETQVSLRIPLPAAAGSHPALCDRLSYLRYRSSDGPSKSAGADRILVAQPGIMEGAGAFDSVARNTVRAAADRGEHIEFWALDRRSNCLEDNAGVATGSVSRAVGYYYGGEKIDGRAFDGFLTSDQVGWLGEVGLEQTVRDQYDLLSAELPDQRLRKEKVLCGGHSLGGVLTGVFSTWDFDGNSATKADAGYNQCAGYFALDTTIAVDLDDLSGGSGTLDGGLLPEGTVPETGLGYTVVQAGLRSGALPRFLALPAVINPEIMNVLSLSGLAARTAPTAQSTLRSALPANDNIETTTRTMFSKNAAVFLSGKPTIRDFRLTNEAVLGAFMDDNSAPLSFIQTSVGLFDGGRLADKDFPVSNDVEGSPALFGTELKAIPDEPGGPLHTWRDFDRIGAPDDPVHRSADGTPFTTAAKEVSDIGELARSLSEQPLDFTEDYFPTKLVTDLSLVDDARIARHMAHPEGPTANPAITFVAGDGILADRVPADKNPVVLPGYQHLDVLTAAPVQNDGRRERIATLLSAFGKRP
;
A
#
# COMPACT_ATOMS: atom_id res chain seq x y z
N MET A 1 30.93 57.81 -14.93
CA MET A 1 30.03 58.95 -15.24
C MET A 1 28.91 58.93 -14.20
N ALA A 2 29.04 59.80 -13.20
CA ALA A 2 28.12 60.02 -12.08
C ALA A 2 26.92 60.86 -12.58
N ALA A 3 25.65 60.52 -12.30
CA ALA A 3 24.88 60.59 -11.05
C ALA A 3 24.00 61.87 -10.95
N LEU A 4 22.95 61.77 -10.13
CA LEU A 4 22.05 62.80 -9.56
C LEU A 4 20.81 63.20 -10.39
N THR A 5 19.59 62.75 -10.03
CA THR A 5 18.66 63.16 -8.92
C THR A 5 17.75 64.34 -9.29
N ALA A 6 16.43 64.17 -9.13
CA ALA A 6 15.54 64.99 -8.30
C ALA A 6 14.05 64.73 -8.62
N ALA A 7 13.25 64.42 -7.59
CA ALA A 7 11.81 64.70 -7.56
C ALA A 7 11.59 66.09 -6.96
N PRO A 8 10.41 66.74 -7.11
CA PRO A 8 9.45 66.66 -6.00
C PRO A 8 7.94 66.87 -6.33
N SER A 9 7.09 66.41 -5.39
CA SER A 9 5.89 67.02 -4.73
C SER A 9 4.81 67.77 -5.57
N ALA A 10 3.54 67.94 -5.21
CA ALA A 10 2.65 67.54 -4.11
C ALA A 10 1.20 67.95 -4.50
N GLY A 11 0.20 67.41 -3.79
CA GLY A 11 -0.99 68.18 -3.38
C GLY A 11 -2.35 67.60 -3.77
N GLY A 12 -3.16 67.26 -2.76
CA GLY A 12 -4.62 67.08 -2.92
C GLY A 12 -5.27 66.15 -1.91
N SER A 13 -5.50 66.64 -0.69
CA SER A 13 -6.33 65.98 0.34
C SER A 13 -7.82 66.19 0.08
N SER A 14 -8.68 65.18 0.30
CA SER A 14 -9.86 65.27 1.19
C SER A 14 -10.82 64.06 1.11
N VAL A 15 -11.09 63.47 2.29
CA VAL A 15 -12.39 63.01 2.82
C VAL A 15 -12.99 61.69 2.27
N GLY A 16 -12.68 60.61 2.99
CA GLY A 16 -13.60 59.78 3.80
C GLY A 16 -14.87 59.21 3.19
N VAL A 17 -15.00 57.88 3.22
CA VAL A 17 -16.14 57.13 3.80
C VAL A 17 -15.59 55.78 4.31
N ALA A 18 -15.79 55.48 5.58
CA ALA A 18 -15.69 54.12 6.09
C ALA A 18 -17.02 53.41 5.84
N ALA A 19 -16.97 52.21 5.29
CA ALA A 19 -18.05 51.23 5.37
C ALA A 19 -17.43 49.84 5.52
N ASP A 20 -17.73 49.23 6.66
CA ASP A 20 -17.51 47.83 6.99
C ASP A 20 -18.14 46.89 5.95
N SER A 21 -17.53 45.71 5.81
CA SER A 21 -18.14 44.38 6.02
C SER A 21 -17.71 43.35 4.97
N ASP A 22 -17.28 42.20 5.50
CA ASP A 22 -17.17 40.89 4.86
C ASP A 22 -16.36 40.80 3.56
N ALA A 23 -15.04 40.93 3.70
CA ALA A 23 -14.15 40.16 2.87
C ALA A 23 -13.86 38.83 3.57
N THR A 24 -14.63 37.80 3.23
CA THR A 24 -14.16 36.41 3.34
C THR A 24 -12.76 36.39 2.71
N PRO A 25 -11.70 35.95 3.43
CA PRO A 25 -10.40 35.86 2.78
C PRO A 25 -10.55 34.84 1.66
N ALA A 26 -10.50 35.33 0.43
CA ALA A 26 -10.46 34.52 -0.77
C ALA A 26 -9.35 33.48 -0.59
N VAL A 27 -9.75 32.21 -0.45
CA VAL A 27 -8.85 31.06 -0.53
C VAL A 27 -8.19 31.16 -1.90
N ALA A 28 -6.93 31.59 -1.92
CA ALA A 28 -6.19 31.78 -3.15
C ALA A 28 -6.18 30.46 -3.93
N ALA A 29 -6.76 30.50 -5.13
CA ALA A 29 -6.83 29.39 -6.05
C ALA A 29 -5.43 29.00 -6.55
N THR A 30 -4.78 28.08 -5.83
CA THR A 30 -3.79 27.09 -6.27
C THR A 30 -3.70 26.02 -5.17
N ALA A 31 -4.23 24.81 -5.36
CA ALA A 31 -3.98 23.72 -4.39
C ALA A 31 -4.20 22.31 -4.96
N ARG A 32 -5.31 22.11 -5.68
CA ARG A 32 -5.64 20.83 -6.33
C ARG A 32 -4.93 20.69 -7.67
N THR A 33 -4.25 19.57 -7.88
CA THR A 33 -3.69 19.14 -9.16
C THR A 33 -4.25 17.76 -9.49
N GLU A 34 -4.47 17.50 -10.77
CA GLU A 34 -4.87 16.19 -11.27
C GLU A 34 -4.03 15.90 -12.51
N THR A 35 -3.16 14.91 -12.41
CA THR A 35 -2.19 14.56 -13.45
C THR A 35 -2.52 13.17 -13.98
N PRO A 36 -2.65 12.99 -15.31
CA PRO A 36 -2.80 11.66 -15.89
C PRO A 36 -1.63 10.75 -15.51
N VAL A 37 -1.94 9.50 -15.15
CA VAL A 37 -0.93 8.46 -14.97
C VAL A 37 -0.82 7.70 -16.29
N PRO A 38 0.32 7.74 -16.99
CA PRO A 38 0.54 6.89 -18.14
C PRO A 38 0.52 5.44 -17.69
N SER A 39 -0.31 4.60 -18.31
CA SER A 39 -0.36 3.19 -17.95
C SER A 39 -0.22 2.24 -19.12
N ALA A 40 0.54 1.16 -18.89
CA ALA A 40 0.65 0.01 -19.78
C ALA A 40 -0.35 -1.12 -19.45
N SER A 41 -1.29 -0.88 -18.53
CA SER A 41 -2.28 -1.89 -18.10
C SER A 41 -3.05 -2.48 -19.29
N PRO A 42 -3.29 -3.81 -19.31
CA PRO A 42 -4.13 -4.45 -20.32
C PRO A 42 -5.62 -4.10 -20.15
N VAL A 43 -6.04 -3.56 -19.00
CA VAL A 43 -7.43 -3.22 -18.70
C VAL A 43 -7.81 -1.90 -19.39
N ALA A 44 -8.32 -2.01 -20.61
CA ALA A 44 -8.73 -0.87 -21.42
C ALA A 44 -10.01 -0.17 -20.92
N GLY A 45 -10.14 1.11 -21.26
CA GLY A 45 -11.32 1.93 -20.96
C GLY A 45 -11.29 2.58 -19.57
N ILE A 46 -10.17 2.49 -18.84
CA ILE A 46 -9.97 3.13 -17.55
C ILE A 46 -9.07 4.35 -17.70
N THR A 47 -9.49 5.48 -17.14
CA THR A 47 -8.66 6.66 -16.95
C THR A 47 -8.15 6.66 -15.52
N GLU A 48 -6.83 6.80 -15.38
CA GLU A 48 -6.15 6.91 -14.11
C GLU A 48 -5.48 8.28 -13.99
N THR A 49 -5.61 8.89 -12.81
CA THR A 49 -4.97 10.16 -12.50
C THR A 49 -4.47 10.18 -11.05
N GLN A 50 -3.32 10.80 -10.81
CA GLN A 50 -2.91 11.21 -9.47
C GLN A 50 -3.59 12.55 -9.16
N VAL A 51 -4.45 12.56 -8.15
CA VAL A 51 -5.04 13.79 -7.62
C VAL A 51 -4.29 14.18 -6.36
N SER A 52 -3.98 15.45 -6.21
CA SER A 52 -3.27 15.96 -5.03
C SER A 52 -3.81 17.32 -4.61
N LEU A 53 -4.09 17.49 -3.32
CA LEU A 53 -4.63 18.71 -2.72
C LEU A 53 -3.67 19.25 -1.67
N ARG A 54 -3.48 20.57 -1.62
CA ARG A 54 -2.76 21.19 -0.51
C ARG A 54 -3.70 21.34 0.70
N ILE A 55 -3.53 20.47 1.69
CA ILE A 55 -4.24 20.46 2.97
C ILE A 55 -3.16 20.37 4.05
N PRO A 56 -2.60 21.49 4.54
CA PRO A 56 -1.39 21.49 5.38
C PRO A 56 -1.52 20.68 6.67
N LEU A 57 -0.39 20.16 7.17
CA LEU A 57 -0.36 19.54 8.49
C LEU A 57 -0.64 20.60 9.57
N PRO A 58 -1.22 20.22 10.73
CA PRO A 58 -1.36 21.15 11.84
C PRO A 58 0.01 21.59 12.35
N ALA A 59 0.08 22.79 12.93
CA ALA A 59 1.33 23.34 13.48
C ALA A 59 2.00 22.42 14.53
N ALA A 60 1.20 21.58 15.20
CA ALA A 60 1.68 20.59 16.17
C ALA A 60 2.62 19.55 15.57
N ALA A 61 2.54 19.27 14.25
CA ALA A 61 3.45 18.34 13.57
C ALA A 61 4.91 18.84 13.53
N GLY A 62 5.14 20.14 13.74
CA GLY A 62 6.48 20.73 13.70
C GLY A 62 7.03 20.88 12.29
N SER A 63 8.36 20.96 12.16
CA SER A 63 9.03 21.17 10.87
C SER A 63 9.02 19.89 10.03
N HIS A 64 8.56 20.00 8.78
CA HIS A 64 8.43 18.90 7.84
C HIS A 64 8.62 19.40 6.39
N PRO A 65 8.87 18.50 5.41
CA PRO A 65 8.98 18.88 4.00
C PRO A 65 7.66 19.47 3.46
N ALA A 66 7.74 20.50 2.63
CA ALA A 66 6.55 21.16 2.07
C ALA A 66 5.66 20.25 1.21
N LEU A 67 6.21 19.16 0.64
CA LEU A 67 5.41 18.17 -0.07
C LEU A 67 4.45 17.43 0.86
N CYS A 68 4.80 17.29 2.15
CA CYS A 68 3.98 16.67 3.19
C CYS A 68 2.85 17.59 3.67
N ASP A 69 2.69 18.79 3.10
CA ASP A 69 1.48 19.62 3.24
C ASP A 69 0.38 19.24 2.23
N ARG A 70 0.57 18.15 1.49
CA ARG A 70 -0.36 17.67 0.46
C ARG A 70 -0.93 16.31 0.83
N LEU A 71 -2.18 16.11 0.43
CA LEU A 71 -2.84 14.82 0.42
C LEU A 71 -3.04 14.39 -1.02
N SER A 72 -2.71 13.13 -1.32
CA SER A 72 -2.77 12.58 -2.66
C SER A 72 -3.58 11.29 -2.69
N TYR A 73 -4.10 10.95 -3.86
CA TYR A 73 -4.75 9.67 -4.10
C TYR A 73 -4.67 9.30 -5.59
N LEU A 74 -4.67 7.99 -5.88
CA LEU A 74 -4.86 7.50 -7.23
C LEU A 74 -6.36 7.38 -7.51
N ARG A 75 -6.81 8.00 -8.59
CA ARG A 75 -8.20 8.02 -9.03
C ARG A 75 -8.36 7.18 -10.28
N TYR A 76 -9.17 6.14 -10.20
CA TYR A 76 -9.54 5.27 -11.32
C TYR A 76 -11.00 5.52 -11.67
N ARG A 77 -11.28 5.79 -12.95
CA ARG A 77 -12.65 5.98 -13.45
C ARG A 77 -12.81 5.40 -14.84
N SER A 78 -14.05 5.06 -15.22
CA SER A 78 -14.37 4.75 -16.61
C SER A 78 -14.05 5.97 -17.49
N SER A 79 -13.40 5.74 -18.63
CA SER A 79 -13.04 6.80 -19.57
C SER A 79 -14.27 7.46 -20.20
N ASP A 80 -15.33 6.68 -20.38
CA ASP A 80 -16.65 7.14 -20.86
C ASP A 80 -17.52 7.72 -19.73
N GLY A 81 -17.07 7.61 -18.48
CA GLY A 81 -17.77 8.13 -17.31
C GLY A 81 -17.57 9.63 -17.10
N PRO A 82 -18.32 10.23 -16.14
CA PRO A 82 -18.19 11.64 -15.80
C PRO A 82 -16.75 12.04 -15.43
N SER A 83 -16.33 13.23 -15.83
CA SER A 83 -15.01 13.77 -15.47
C SER A 83 -14.96 14.29 -14.03
N LYS A 84 -16.10 14.71 -13.47
CA LYS A 84 -16.23 15.18 -12.08
C LYS A 84 -16.73 14.04 -11.20
N SER A 85 -16.06 13.81 -10.08
CA SER A 85 -16.42 12.73 -9.15
C SER A 85 -17.81 12.83 -8.56
N ALA A 86 -18.32 14.05 -8.32
CA ALA A 86 -19.71 14.24 -7.90
C ALA A 86 -20.74 13.65 -8.90
N GLY A 87 -20.35 13.52 -10.18
CA GLY A 87 -21.15 12.92 -11.24
C GLY A 87 -21.10 11.39 -11.28
N ALA A 88 -20.11 10.75 -10.65
CA ALA A 88 -20.00 9.29 -10.60
C ALA A 88 -21.20 8.68 -9.85
N ASP A 89 -21.56 7.45 -10.19
CA ASP A 89 -22.65 6.72 -9.52
C ASP A 89 -22.27 6.41 -8.07
N ARG A 90 -21.01 6.03 -7.85
CA ARG A 90 -20.38 5.75 -6.56
C ARG A 90 -18.90 6.08 -6.57
N ILE A 91 -18.35 6.26 -5.38
CA ILE A 91 -16.92 6.50 -5.18
C ILE A 91 -16.46 5.55 -4.07
N LEU A 92 -15.60 4.60 -4.40
CA LEU A 92 -14.95 3.72 -3.43
C LEU A 92 -13.67 4.40 -2.97
N VAL A 93 -13.45 4.51 -1.67
CA VAL A 93 -12.31 5.18 -1.07
C VAL A 93 -11.59 4.19 -0.17
N ALA A 94 -10.38 3.83 -0.56
CA ALA A 94 -9.61 2.75 0.03
C ALA A 94 -8.42 3.29 0.83
N GLN A 95 -8.31 2.86 2.08
CA GLN A 95 -7.14 3.01 2.93
C GLN A 95 -6.17 1.82 2.72
N PRO A 96 -4.86 2.08 2.59
CA PRO A 96 -3.87 1.01 2.47
C PRO A 96 -3.63 0.22 3.76
N GLY A 97 -3.09 -0.99 3.61
CA GLY A 97 -2.57 -1.85 4.67
C GLY A 97 -1.29 -1.33 5.35
N ILE A 98 -0.65 -2.15 6.18
CA ILE A 98 0.63 -1.82 6.82
C ILE A 98 1.73 -1.80 5.76
N MET A 99 2.53 -0.73 5.73
CA MET A 99 3.66 -0.55 4.78
C MET A 99 3.26 -0.66 3.31
N GLU A 100 2.00 -0.40 3.02
CA GLU A 100 1.40 -0.40 1.69
C GLU A 100 1.06 1.03 1.26
N GLY A 101 1.23 1.34 -0.02
CA GLY A 101 0.86 2.60 -0.62
C GLY A 101 -0.29 2.47 -1.62
N ALA A 102 -0.72 3.61 -2.17
CA ALA A 102 -1.88 3.67 -3.08
C ALA A 102 -1.70 2.82 -4.35
N GLY A 103 -0.46 2.62 -4.81
CA GLY A 103 -0.14 1.87 -6.02
C GLY A 103 -0.53 0.39 -5.97
N ALA A 104 -0.64 -0.19 -4.77
CA ALA A 104 -1.00 -1.59 -4.57
C ALA A 104 -2.45 -1.89 -4.99
N PHE A 105 -3.34 -0.90 -4.96
CA PHE A 105 -4.75 -1.07 -5.34
C PHE A 105 -4.99 -1.11 -6.85
N ASP A 106 -3.96 -0.98 -7.67
CA ASP A 106 -4.12 -0.76 -9.11
C ASP A 106 -4.98 -1.84 -9.80
N SER A 107 -4.69 -3.12 -9.61
CA SER A 107 -5.44 -4.23 -10.25
C SER A 107 -6.89 -4.25 -9.77
N VAL A 108 -7.14 -4.31 -8.46
CA VAL A 108 -8.52 -4.31 -7.91
C VAL A 108 -9.32 -3.07 -8.31
N ALA A 109 -8.70 -1.88 -8.35
CA ALA A 109 -9.36 -0.64 -8.73
C ALA A 109 -9.79 -0.66 -10.21
N ARG A 110 -8.88 -1.01 -11.13
CA ARG A 110 -9.18 -1.12 -12.56
C ARG A 110 -10.24 -2.18 -12.83
N ASN A 111 -10.10 -3.34 -12.22
CA ASN A 111 -11.01 -4.46 -12.41
C ASN A 111 -12.41 -4.11 -11.91
N THR A 112 -12.51 -3.47 -10.74
CA THR A 112 -13.79 -3.04 -10.15
C THR A 112 -14.48 -1.98 -11.02
N VAL A 113 -13.75 -0.94 -11.45
CA VAL A 113 -14.29 0.12 -12.31
C VAL A 113 -14.69 -0.45 -13.67
N ARG A 114 -13.89 -1.36 -14.25
CA ARG A 114 -14.23 -2.03 -15.51
C ARG A 114 -15.49 -2.89 -15.38
N ALA A 115 -15.62 -3.65 -14.30
CA ALA A 115 -16.78 -4.49 -14.05
C ALA A 115 -18.08 -3.68 -13.93
N ALA A 116 -18.02 -2.48 -13.34
CA ALA A 116 -19.14 -1.54 -13.32
C ALA A 116 -19.46 -0.98 -14.71
N ALA A 117 -18.43 -0.52 -15.44
CA ALA A 117 -18.59 0.08 -16.77
C ALA A 117 -19.26 -0.89 -17.76
N ASP A 118 -18.95 -2.18 -17.68
CA ASP A 118 -19.57 -3.23 -18.51
C ASP A 118 -21.08 -3.39 -18.28
N ARG A 119 -21.60 -2.85 -17.17
CA ARG A 119 -23.04 -2.81 -16.87
C ARG A 119 -23.67 -1.43 -17.12
N GLY A 120 -22.90 -0.49 -17.70
CA GLY A 120 -23.33 0.90 -17.90
C GLY A 120 -23.34 1.72 -16.62
N GLU A 121 -22.55 1.34 -15.60
CA GLU A 121 -22.37 2.08 -14.35
C GLU A 121 -21.00 2.77 -14.34
N HIS A 122 -20.94 4.02 -13.86
CA HIS A 122 -19.74 4.83 -13.82
C HIS A 122 -19.34 5.12 -12.38
N ILE A 123 -18.67 4.16 -11.75
CA ILE A 123 -18.07 4.32 -10.42
C ILE A 123 -16.63 4.85 -10.52
N GLU A 124 -16.14 5.37 -9.40
CA GLU A 124 -14.73 5.68 -9.19
C GLU A 124 -14.15 4.84 -8.07
N PHE A 125 -12.84 4.59 -8.14
CA PHE A 125 -12.05 4.02 -7.06
C PHE A 125 -10.92 4.99 -6.73
N TRP A 126 -10.79 5.35 -5.46
CA TRP A 126 -9.77 6.25 -4.92
C TRP A 126 -8.90 5.47 -3.94
N ALA A 127 -7.65 5.22 -4.30
CA ALA A 127 -6.67 4.64 -3.39
C ALA A 127 -5.90 5.79 -2.71
N LEU A 128 -6.07 5.92 -1.40
CA LEU A 128 -5.48 7.01 -0.63
C LEU A 128 -3.99 6.79 -0.41
N ASP A 129 -3.23 7.88 -0.51
CA ASP A 129 -1.80 7.92 -0.20
C ASP A 129 -1.62 8.49 1.21
N ARG A 130 -0.85 7.81 2.06
CA ARG A 130 -0.63 8.30 3.42
C ARG A 130 0.35 9.45 3.42
N ARG A 131 0.27 10.28 4.46
CA ARG A 131 1.04 11.51 4.56
C ARG A 131 2.54 11.29 4.42
N SER A 132 3.05 10.18 4.96
CA SER A 132 4.45 9.76 4.99
C SER A 132 5.02 9.46 3.61
N ASN A 133 4.19 9.03 2.65
CA ASN A 133 4.61 8.75 1.27
C ASN A 133 5.17 10.02 0.57
N CYS A 134 4.90 11.23 1.09
CA CYS A 134 5.56 12.47 0.64
C CYS A 134 7.10 12.44 0.73
N LEU A 135 7.67 11.51 1.51
CA LEU A 135 9.10 11.34 1.73
C LEU A 135 9.77 10.44 0.69
N GLU A 136 8.98 9.71 -0.10
CA GLU A 136 9.47 8.74 -1.08
C GLU A 136 10.01 9.42 -2.33
N ASP A 137 11.09 8.85 -2.88
CA ASP A 137 11.79 9.39 -4.04
C ASP A 137 11.66 8.43 -5.22
N ASN A 138 10.65 8.68 -6.05
CA ASN A 138 10.37 7.87 -7.23
C ASN A 138 11.09 8.34 -8.50
N ALA A 139 12.00 9.33 -8.40
CA ALA A 139 12.61 9.92 -9.59
C ALA A 139 13.38 8.88 -10.43
N GLY A 140 14.10 7.97 -9.78
CA GLY A 140 14.84 6.90 -10.43
C GLY A 140 13.93 5.93 -11.18
N VAL A 141 12.95 5.37 -10.48
CA VAL A 141 11.98 4.40 -11.05
C VAL A 141 11.16 5.02 -12.17
N ALA A 142 10.72 6.28 -12.02
CA ALA A 142 9.93 7.02 -13.00
C ALA A 142 10.64 7.23 -14.35
N THR A 143 11.96 7.04 -14.44
CA THR A 143 12.67 7.06 -15.74
C THR A 143 12.29 5.90 -16.66
N GLY A 144 11.70 4.82 -16.12
CA GLY A 144 11.43 3.61 -16.87
C GLY A 144 12.70 2.83 -17.28
N SER A 145 13.87 3.17 -16.73
CA SER A 145 15.16 2.56 -17.07
C SER A 145 15.87 2.03 -15.84
N VAL A 146 15.99 0.70 -15.72
CA VAL A 146 16.68 0.05 -14.59
C VAL A 146 18.09 0.59 -14.39
N SER A 147 18.86 0.80 -15.47
CA SER A 147 20.24 1.30 -15.36
C SER A 147 20.30 2.74 -14.83
N ARG A 148 19.36 3.60 -15.25
CA ARG A 148 19.29 4.99 -14.77
C ARG A 148 18.78 5.05 -13.33
N ALA A 149 17.80 4.22 -12.99
CA ALA A 149 17.29 4.12 -11.63
C ALA A 149 18.38 3.66 -10.66
N VAL A 150 19.10 2.57 -10.98
CA VAL A 150 20.25 2.12 -10.17
C VAL A 150 21.36 3.18 -10.14
N GLY A 151 21.66 3.81 -11.27
CA GLY A 151 22.63 4.90 -11.35
C GLY A 151 22.26 6.08 -10.44
N TYR A 152 20.99 6.42 -10.34
CA TYR A 152 20.48 7.49 -9.49
C TYR A 152 20.56 7.13 -8.00
N TYR A 153 19.99 5.99 -7.60
CA TYR A 153 19.93 5.60 -6.18
C TYR A 153 21.28 5.17 -5.60
N TYR A 154 22.16 4.58 -6.41
CA TYR A 154 23.40 3.95 -5.92
C TYR A 154 24.68 4.43 -6.61
N GLY A 155 24.57 5.08 -7.77
CA GLY A 155 25.71 5.48 -8.60
C GLY A 155 26.03 6.99 -8.60
N GLY A 156 25.21 7.81 -7.95
CA GLY A 156 25.35 9.27 -7.94
C GLY A 156 24.97 9.95 -9.26
N GLU A 157 24.28 9.25 -10.18
CA GLU A 157 23.68 9.87 -11.36
C GLU A 157 22.63 10.90 -10.92
N LYS A 158 22.45 11.93 -11.74
CA LYS A 158 21.43 12.95 -11.51
C LYS A 158 20.25 12.77 -12.46
N ILE A 159 19.05 12.96 -11.94
CA ILE A 159 17.81 13.06 -12.72
C ILE A 159 17.31 14.48 -12.58
N ASP A 160 17.11 15.14 -13.72
CA ASP A 160 16.71 16.56 -13.79
C ASP A 160 17.58 17.50 -12.94
N GLY A 161 18.88 17.18 -12.85
CA GLY A 161 19.86 17.94 -12.09
C GLY A 161 19.88 17.67 -10.58
N ARG A 162 18.94 16.87 -10.07
CA ARG A 162 18.89 16.42 -8.67
C ARG A 162 19.64 15.10 -8.49
N ALA A 163 20.37 14.97 -7.39
CA ALA A 163 20.97 13.71 -6.95
C ALA A 163 20.06 13.08 -5.88
N PHE A 164 20.12 11.76 -5.73
CA PHE A 164 19.44 11.08 -4.64
C PHE A 164 20.03 11.52 -3.29
N ASP A 165 19.17 11.97 -2.37
CA ASP A 165 19.58 12.49 -1.06
C ASP A 165 19.86 11.37 -0.04
N GLY A 166 19.68 10.11 -0.45
CA GLY A 166 19.80 8.92 0.39
C GLY A 166 18.47 8.51 1.02
N PHE A 167 18.44 7.30 1.56
CA PHE A 167 17.30 6.81 2.35
C PHE A 167 17.29 7.49 3.72
N LEU A 168 16.12 7.95 4.16
CA LEU A 168 16.01 8.72 5.40
C LEU A 168 16.10 7.81 6.62
N THR A 169 16.71 8.33 7.69
CA THR A 169 16.78 7.70 9.00
C THR A 169 15.74 8.30 9.95
N SER A 170 15.41 7.56 11.02
CA SER A 170 14.38 7.97 12.01
C SER A 170 14.61 9.37 12.60
N ASP A 171 15.86 9.81 12.77
CA ASP A 171 16.22 11.14 13.26
C ASP A 171 15.99 12.27 12.25
N GLN A 172 15.91 11.97 10.96
CA GLN A 172 15.63 12.95 9.89
C GLN A 172 14.12 13.22 9.71
N VAL A 173 13.26 12.38 10.28
CA VAL A 173 11.80 12.43 10.11
C VAL A 173 11.07 12.65 11.44
N GLY A 174 11.61 13.58 12.25
CA GLY A 174 11.12 13.93 13.59
C GLY A 174 9.59 14.11 13.70
N TRP A 175 9.00 14.75 12.69
CA TRP A 175 7.58 15.08 12.61
C TRP A 175 6.65 13.85 12.53
N LEU A 176 7.13 12.70 12.03
CA LEU A 176 6.34 11.46 12.00
C LEU A 176 5.98 10.98 13.42
N GLY A 177 6.73 11.40 14.44
CA GLY A 177 6.36 11.16 15.84
C GLY A 177 5.07 11.87 16.28
N GLU A 178 4.50 12.76 15.46
CA GLU A 178 3.21 13.41 15.70
C GLU A 178 2.11 12.94 14.73
N VAL A 179 2.46 12.12 13.73
CA VAL A 179 1.52 11.65 12.69
C VAL A 179 1.10 10.22 13.02
N GLY A 180 -0.06 10.12 13.67
CA GLY A 180 -0.64 8.86 14.12
C GLY A 180 -2.08 8.68 13.65
N LEU A 181 -2.86 7.99 14.47
CA LEU A 181 -4.24 7.59 14.13
C LEU A 181 -5.14 8.80 13.85
N GLU A 182 -5.13 9.81 14.73
CA GLU A 182 -5.93 11.04 14.58
C GLU A 182 -5.64 11.75 13.26
N GLN A 183 -4.35 11.94 12.91
CA GLN A 183 -4.00 12.63 11.67
C GLN A 183 -4.40 11.80 10.44
N THR A 184 -4.24 10.49 10.49
CA THR A 184 -4.57 9.59 9.37
C THR A 184 -6.05 9.62 9.02
N VAL A 185 -6.94 9.54 10.01
CA VAL A 185 -8.40 9.61 9.76
C VAL A 185 -8.87 11.03 9.46
N ARG A 186 -8.20 12.05 10.02
CA ARG A 186 -8.44 13.47 9.68
C ARG A 186 -8.10 13.76 8.22
N ASP A 187 -6.98 13.26 7.73
CA ASP A 187 -6.56 13.44 6.34
C ASP A 187 -7.61 12.89 5.37
N GLN A 188 -8.17 11.71 5.64
CA GLN A 188 -9.30 11.18 4.86
C GLN A 188 -10.52 12.10 4.92
N TYR A 189 -10.92 12.59 6.11
CA TYR A 189 -12.07 13.47 6.26
C TYR A 189 -11.90 14.80 5.50
N ASP A 190 -10.73 15.43 5.63
CA ASP A 190 -10.43 16.71 5.01
C ASP A 190 -10.33 16.58 3.48
N LEU A 191 -9.74 15.49 2.98
CA LEU A 191 -9.70 15.17 1.55
C LEU A 191 -11.11 14.96 0.99
N LEU A 192 -11.94 14.15 1.65
CA LEU A 192 -13.32 13.91 1.24
C LEU A 192 -14.14 15.20 1.25
N SER A 193 -13.98 16.02 2.29
CA SER A 193 -14.69 17.29 2.42
C SER A 193 -14.24 18.32 1.37
N ALA A 194 -12.98 18.27 0.94
CA ALA A 194 -12.48 19.14 -0.12
C ALA A 194 -12.94 18.70 -1.52
N GLU A 195 -12.87 17.42 -1.84
CA GLU A 195 -13.26 16.90 -3.16
C GLU A 195 -14.79 16.85 -3.34
N LEU A 196 -15.53 16.56 -2.26
CA LEU A 196 -16.98 16.40 -2.26
C LEU A 196 -17.61 17.24 -1.14
N PRO A 197 -17.69 18.59 -1.24
CA PRO A 197 -18.10 19.45 -0.13
C PRO A 197 -19.50 19.18 0.42
N ASP A 198 -20.42 18.68 -0.40
CA ASP A 198 -21.76 18.29 0.03
C ASP A 198 -21.71 16.96 0.81
N GLN A 199 -21.85 17.06 2.13
CA GLN A 199 -21.90 15.91 3.04
C GLN A 199 -23.01 14.93 2.70
N ARG A 200 -24.17 15.42 2.24
CA ARG A 200 -25.29 14.56 1.86
C ARG A 200 -24.92 13.69 0.67
N LEU A 201 -24.18 14.25 -0.28
CA LEU A 201 -23.64 13.52 -1.42
C LEU A 201 -22.63 12.46 -0.98
N ARG A 202 -21.75 12.79 -0.03
CA ARG A 202 -20.81 11.81 0.54
C ARG A 202 -21.56 10.64 1.18
N LYS A 203 -22.55 10.93 2.02
CA LYS A 203 -23.42 9.93 2.66
C LYS A 203 -24.24 9.08 1.67
N GLU A 204 -24.48 9.58 0.46
CA GLU A 204 -25.23 8.88 -0.58
C GLU A 204 -24.32 8.01 -1.48
N LYS A 205 -23.09 8.46 -1.75
CA LYS A 205 -22.27 7.91 -2.83
C LYS A 205 -20.96 7.27 -2.42
N VAL A 206 -20.37 7.68 -1.30
CA VAL A 206 -19.03 7.26 -0.92
C VAL A 206 -19.09 5.93 -0.18
N LEU A 207 -18.33 4.94 -0.63
CA LEU A 207 -18.10 3.70 0.09
C LEU A 207 -16.68 3.74 0.63
N CYS A 208 -16.51 3.56 1.93
CA CYS A 208 -15.21 3.66 2.60
C CYS A 208 -14.71 2.26 2.95
N GLY A 209 -13.43 2.00 2.75
CA GLY A 209 -12.90 0.67 3.01
C GLY A 209 -11.40 0.64 2.94
N GLY A 210 -10.85 -0.55 2.88
CA GLY A 210 -9.41 -0.71 2.75
C GLY A 210 -8.96 -2.15 2.84
N HIS A 211 -7.65 -2.32 2.66
CA HIS A 211 -6.97 -3.60 2.78
C HIS A 211 -6.28 -3.72 4.14
N SER A 212 -6.37 -4.89 4.78
CA SER A 212 -5.64 -5.17 6.03
C SER A 212 -5.93 -4.09 7.09
N LEU A 213 -4.91 -3.34 7.53
CA LEU A 213 -5.04 -2.18 8.41
C LEU A 213 -6.06 -1.13 7.93
N GLY A 214 -6.26 -0.97 6.62
CA GLY A 214 -7.23 -0.04 6.05
C GLY A 214 -8.68 -0.32 6.45
N GLY A 215 -9.03 -1.57 6.75
CA GLY A 215 -10.33 -1.92 7.34
C GLY A 215 -10.49 -1.40 8.76
N VAL A 216 -9.44 -1.53 9.58
CA VAL A 216 -9.39 -0.99 10.94
C VAL A 216 -9.44 0.54 10.92
N LEU A 217 -8.68 1.19 10.04
CA LEU A 217 -8.73 2.65 9.87
C LEU A 217 -10.12 3.12 9.42
N THR A 218 -10.81 2.35 8.58
CA THR A 218 -12.19 2.64 8.18
C THR A 218 -13.16 2.52 9.36
N GLY A 219 -13.00 1.51 10.22
CA GLY A 219 -13.81 1.37 11.42
C GLY A 219 -13.55 2.49 12.42
N VAL A 220 -12.28 2.84 12.70
CA VAL A 220 -11.94 4.01 13.52
C VAL A 220 -12.51 5.28 12.93
N PHE A 221 -12.29 5.54 11.63
CA PHE A 221 -12.87 6.68 10.91
C PHE A 221 -14.37 6.76 11.14
N SER A 222 -15.10 5.64 11.02
CA SER A 222 -16.55 5.62 11.18
C SER A 222 -17.05 6.03 12.57
N THR A 223 -16.23 5.84 13.60
CA THR A 223 -16.56 6.24 14.99
C THR A 223 -16.21 7.69 15.32
N TRP A 224 -15.44 8.35 14.47
CA TRP A 224 -14.79 9.61 14.77
C TRP A 224 -15.75 10.80 14.74
N ASP A 225 -15.58 11.70 15.70
CA ASP A 225 -16.19 13.04 15.78
C ASP A 225 -15.14 14.08 15.36
N PHE A 226 -15.37 14.70 14.20
CA PHE A 226 -14.40 15.57 13.55
C PHE A 226 -14.54 17.03 13.98
N ASP A 227 -15.69 17.47 14.50
CA ASP A 227 -15.90 18.83 15.01
C ASP A 227 -15.79 18.94 16.55
N GLY A 228 -15.70 17.79 17.24
CA GLY A 228 -15.55 17.70 18.70
C GLY A 228 -16.85 17.92 19.46
N ASN A 229 -17.99 17.89 18.76
CA ASN A 229 -19.32 18.00 19.31
C ASN A 229 -20.20 16.83 18.85
N SER A 230 -20.14 15.71 19.57
CA SER A 230 -21.01 14.54 19.40
C SER A 230 -22.54 14.78 19.26
N ALA A 231 -23.05 15.97 19.57
CA ALA A 231 -24.45 16.34 19.31
C ALA A 231 -24.71 16.71 17.83
N THR A 232 -23.69 17.22 17.13
CA THR A 232 -23.68 17.32 15.67
C THR A 232 -23.22 15.99 15.08
N LYS A 233 -23.83 15.61 13.95
CA LYS A 233 -23.59 14.33 13.29
C LYS A 233 -23.20 14.49 11.83
N ALA A 234 -23.13 15.72 11.33
CA ALA A 234 -22.85 15.97 9.93
C ALA A 234 -21.39 15.63 9.60
N ASP A 235 -20.49 15.86 10.54
CA ASP A 235 -19.07 15.58 10.46
C ASP A 235 -18.72 14.14 10.88
N ALA A 236 -19.55 13.50 11.73
CA ALA A 236 -19.38 12.12 12.16
C ALA A 236 -18.95 11.17 11.03
N GLY A 237 -17.92 10.37 11.25
CA GLY A 237 -17.30 9.59 10.18
C GLY A 237 -18.24 8.62 9.47
N TYR A 238 -19.11 7.92 10.22
CA TYR A 238 -20.13 7.05 9.60
C TYR A 238 -21.12 7.82 8.72
N ASN A 239 -21.26 9.14 8.91
CA ASN A 239 -22.06 10.00 8.05
C ASN A 239 -21.29 10.53 6.82
N GLN A 240 -20.03 10.19 6.65
CA GLN A 240 -19.29 10.51 5.42
C GLN A 240 -19.38 9.38 4.37
N CYS A 241 -19.86 8.19 4.75
CA CYS A 241 -19.91 7.02 3.89
C CYS A 241 -21.32 6.40 3.89
N ALA A 242 -21.72 5.86 2.74
CA ALA A 242 -22.96 5.13 2.49
C ALA A 242 -22.85 3.63 2.83
N GLY A 243 -21.64 3.10 2.89
CA GLY A 243 -21.35 1.68 3.11
C GLY A 243 -19.85 1.43 3.25
N TYR A 244 -19.50 0.21 3.61
CA TYR A 244 -18.12 -0.20 3.84
C TYR A 244 -17.68 -1.40 3.01
N PHE A 245 -16.39 -1.49 2.71
CA PHE A 245 -15.80 -2.70 2.13
C PHE A 245 -14.48 -3.05 2.83
N ALA A 246 -14.24 -4.33 3.04
CA ALA A 246 -13.05 -4.84 3.69
C ALA A 246 -12.35 -5.86 2.78
N LEU A 247 -11.06 -5.64 2.49
CA LEU A 247 -10.23 -6.53 1.69
C LEU A 247 -9.23 -7.21 2.63
N ASP A 248 -9.40 -8.52 2.82
CA ASP A 248 -8.69 -9.35 3.79
C ASP A 248 -8.57 -8.70 5.18
N THR A 249 -9.70 -8.27 5.72
CA THR A 249 -9.81 -7.58 7.01
C THR A 249 -11.27 -7.50 7.45
N THR A 250 -11.55 -6.78 8.54
CA THR A 250 -12.89 -6.39 8.97
C THR A 250 -12.99 -4.88 9.15
N ILE A 251 -14.21 -4.38 9.26
CA ILE A 251 -14.46 -3.01 9.73
C ILE A 251 -14.48 -3.04 11.25
N ALA A 252 -13.31 -2.87 11.85
CA ALA A 252 -13.06 -2.92 13.29
C ALA A 252 -12.39 -1.62 13.78
N VAL A 253 -12.32 -1.42 15.10
CA VAL A 253 -11.72 -0.22 15.70
C VAL A 253 -10.40 -0.51 16.41
N ASP A 254 -10.02 -1.78 16.47
CA ASP A 254 -8.84 -2.31 17.13
C ASP A 254 -8.12 -3.28 16.19
N LEU A 255 -7.01 -3.85 16.68
CA LEU A 255 -6.15 -4.75 15.91
C LEU A 255 -6.47 -6.23 16.18
N ASP A 256 -7.56 -6.58 16.86
CA ASP A 256 -7.77 -7.95 17.34
C ASP A 256 -7.95 -8.94 16.19
N ASP A 257 -8.79 -8.63 15.21
CA ASP A 257 -9.00 -9.45 14.02
C ASP A 257 -7.71 -9.59 13.19
N LEU A 258 -6.86 -8.56 13.21
CA LEU A 258 -5.55 -8.60 12.53
C LEU A 258 -4.49 -9.36 13.34
N SER A 259 -4.57 -9.37 14.66
CA SER A 259 -3.54 -9.92 15.56
C SER A 259 -3.85 -11.29 16.14
N GLY A 260 -5.08 -11.78 15.96
CA GLY A 260 -5.57 -12.96 16.68
C GLY A 260 -5.91 -12.67 18.15
N GLY A 261 -6.28 -11.42 18.45
CA GLY A 261 -6.71 -10.97 19.78
C GLY A 261 -5.58 -10.60 20.75
N SER A 262 -4.35 -10.40 20.27
CA SER A 262 -3.24 -9.95 21.12
C SER A 262 -3.19 -8.43 21.30
N GLY A 263 -3.94 -7.68 20.48
CA GLY A 263 -3.92 -6.21 20.44
C GLY A 263 -2.63 -5.60 19.85
N THR A 264 -1.71 -6.44 19.35
CA THR A 264 -0.46 -6.02 18.70
C THR A 264 -0.17 -6.85 17.46
N LEU A 265 0.47 -6.24 16.47
CA LEU A 265 0.83 -6.91 15.22
C LEU A 265 2.09 -7.77 15.37
N ASP A 266 2.89 -7.52 16.40
CA ASP A 266 4.15 -8.22 16.69
C ASP A 266 3.93 -9.70 17.03
N GLY A 267 4.74 -10.57 16.43
CA GLY A 267 4.64 -12.03 16.57
C GLY A 267 3.46 -12.67 15.84
N GLY A 268 2.53 -11.86 15.32
CA GLY A 268 1.35 -12.30 14.57
C GLY A 268 1.45 -12.01 13.07
N LEU A 269 1.28 -10.74 12.69
CA LEU A 269 1.39 -10.26 11.31
C LEU A 269 2.80 -9.78 10.96
N LEU A 270 3.50 -9.24 11.95
CA LEU A 270 4.85 -8.73 11.83
C LEU A 270 5.80 -9.55 12.71
N PRO A 271 7.08 -9.69 12.35
CA PRO A 271 8.11 -10.23 13.23
C PRO A 271 8.15 -9.52 14.59
N GLU A 272 8.50 -10.24 15.65
CA GLU A 272 8.65 -9.66 16.99
C GLU A 272 9.68 -8.51 17.02
N GLY A 273 9.36 -7.43 17.73
CA GLY A 273 10.22 -6.26 17.88
C GLY A 273 10.08 -5.24 16.74
N THR A 274 9.11 -5.41 15.84
CA THR A 274 8.80 -4.43 14.79
C THR A 274 8.08 -3.23 15.38
N VAL A 275 7.08 -3.48 16.21
CA VAL A 275 6.25 -2.47 16.87
C VAL A 275 6.79 -2.21 18.29
N PRO A 276 7.01 -0.95 18.70
CA PRO A 276 7.42 -0.66 20.06
C PRO A 276 6.44 -1.17 21.13
N GLU A 277 6.99 -1.65 22.25
CA GLU A 277 6.21 -2.03 23.44
C GLU A 277 5.37 -0.86 23.97
N THR A 278 4.05 -1.05 23.98
CA THR A 278 3.08 -0.02 24.38
C THR A 278 2.63 -0.13 25.84
N GLY A 279 3.04 -1.18 26.56
CA GLY A 279 2.61 -1.45 27.95
C GLY A 279 2.97 -0.36 28.98
N LEU A 280 3.85 0.58 28.63
CA LEU A 280 4.18 1.76 29.44
C LEU A 280 3.16 2.91 29.27
N GLY A 281 2.20 2.75 28.36
CA GLY A 281 1.12 3.69 28.10
C GLY A 281 1.48 4.85 27.16
N TYR A 282 0.46 5.51 26.62
CA TYR A 282 0.58 6.52 25.57
C TYR A 282 1.57 7.65 25.90
N THR A 283 1.62 8.13 27.15
CA THR A 283 2.54 9.22 27.53
C THR A 283 4.00 8.85 27.26
N VAL A 284 4.39 7.64 27.63
CA VAL A 284 5.77 7.16 27.51
C VAL A 284 6.10 6.88 26.06
N VAL A 285 5.20 6.23 25.33
CA VAL A 285 5.35 5.96 23.89
C VAL A 285 5.50 7.27 23.11
N GLN A 286 4.61 8.24 23.33
CA GLN A 286 4.69 9.56 22.68
C GLN A 286 6.00 10.30 23.01
N ALA A 287 6.47 10.23 24.26
CA ALA A 287 7.76 10.82 24.64
C ALA A 287 8.94 10.12 23.95
N GLY A 288 8.87 8.80 23.81
CA GLY A 288 9.84 7.99 23.07
C GLY A 288 9.93 8.39 21.60
N LEU A 289 8.79 8.52 20.91
CA LEU A 289 8.71 8.97 19.52
C LEU A 289 9.23 10.40 19.34
N ARG A 290 8.85 11.32 20.23
CA ARG A 290 9.32 12.71 20.22
C ARG A 290 10.82 12.82 20.39
N SER A 291 11.37 12.14 21.40
CA SER A 291 12.80 12.14 21.68
C SER A 291 13.63 11.36 20.66
N GLY A 292 13.02 10.43 19.92
CA GLY A 292 13.70 9.49 19.03
C GLY A 292 14.26 8.28 19.75
N ALA A 293 13.91 8.07 21.02
CA ALA A 293 14.21 6.83 21.75
C ALA A 293 13.40 5.64 21.18
N LEU A 294 12.28 5.91 20.51
CA LEU A 294 11.55 4.96 19.68
C LEU A 294 11.69 5.34 18.20
N PRO A 295 11.72 4.37 17.27
CA PRO A 295 11.76 4.65 15.83
C PRO A 295 10.47 5.35 15.38
N ARG A 296 10.58 6.32 14.47
CA ARG A 296 9.44 7.13 14.00
C ARG A 296 8.71 6.55 12.80
N PHE A 297 9.33 5.59 12.13
CA PHE A 297 8.68 4.72 11.16
C PHE A 297 9.04 3.27 11.43
N LEU A 298 8.16 2.35 11.03
CA LEU A 298 8.42 0.93 11.12
C LEU A 298 9.50 0.53 10.11
N ALA A 299 10.52 -0.17 10.59
CA ALA A 299 11.52 -0.78 9.76
C ALA A 299 12.07 -2.01 10.47
N LEU A 300 12.16 -3.11 9.73
CA LEU A 300 12.87 -4.31 10.10
C LEU A 300 14.27 -4.28 9.48
N PRO A 301 15.33 -4.21 10.30
CA PRO A 301 16.69 -4.31 9.79
C PRO A 301 16.84 -5.53 8.87
N ALA A 302 17.27 -5.29 7.64
CA ALA A 302 17.55 -6.31 6.64
C ALA A 302 16.40 -7.27 6.27
N VAL A 303 15.16 -6.82 6.37
CA VAL A 303 14.03 -7.50 5.73
C VAL A 303 13.11 -6.49 5.08
N ILE A 304 12.76 -5.41 5.79
CA ILE A 304 11.81 -4.40 5.31
C ILE A 304 12.24 -3.04 5.84
N ASN A 305 12.75 -2.20 4.94
CA ASN A 305 13.13 -0.82 5.21
C ASN A 305 13.15 -0.05 3.88
N PRO A 306 13.30 1.29 3.88
CA PRO A 306 13.20 2.09 2.66
C PRO A 306 14.10 1.62 1.51
N GLU A 307 15.34 1.18 1.81
CA GLU A 307 16.24 0.68 0.76
C GLU A 307 15.72 -0.61 0.13
N ILE A 308 15.18 -1.53 0.93
CA ILE A 308 14.65 -2.80 0.44
C ILE A 308 13.35 -2.62 -0.34
N MET A 309 12.47 -1.72 0.11
CA MET A 309 11.25 -1.40 -0.62
C MET A 309 11.56 -0.76 -1.98
N ASN A 310 12.53 0.15 -2.05
CA ASN A 310 13.02 0.66 -3.33
C ASN A 310 13.65 -0.44 -4.22
N VAL A 311 14.37 -1.42 -3.64
CA VAL A 311 14.86 -2.59 -4.39
C VAL A 311 13.71 -3.43 -4.95
N LEU A 312 12.59 -3.52 -4.23
CA LEU A 312 11.39 -4.18 -4.73
C LEU A 312 10.80 -3.44 -5.93
N SER A 313 10.68 -2.11 -5.87
CA SER A 313 10.25 -1.27 -7.00
C SER A 313 11.19 -1.40 -8.21
N LEU A 314 12.51 -1.49 -7.98
CA LEU A 314 13.50 -1.76 -9.04
C LEU A 314 13.34 -3.16 -9.65
N SER A 315 12.97 -4.16 -8.84
CA SER A 315 12.68 -5.52 -9.31
C SER A 315 11.43 -5.54 -10.17
N GLY A 316 10.36 -4.84 -9.75
CA GLY A 316 9.17 -4.59 -10.55
C GLY A 316 9.49 -3.88 -11.87
N LEU A 317 10.32 -2.83 -11.84
CA LEU A 317 10.74 -2.12 -13.05
C LEU A 317 11.49 -3.03 -14.03
N ALA A 318 12.38 -3.88 -13.52
CA ALA A 318 13.14 -4.82 -14.34
C ALA A 318 12.24 -5.90 -14.96
N ALA A 319 11.30 -6.45 -14.18
CA ALA A 319 10.33 -7.43 -14.65
C ALA A 319 9.38 -6.82 -15.70
N ARG A 320 8.92 -5.58 -15.51
CA ARG A 320 8.05 -4.88 -16.46
C ARG A 320 8.74 -4.59 -17.79
N THR A 321 10.01 -4.17 -17.76
CA THR A 321 10.71 -3.67 -18.96
C THR A 321 11.46 -4.74 -19.74
N ALA A 322 11.90 -5.81 -19.08
CA ALA A 322 12.62 -6.92 -19.70
C ALA A 322 12.33 -8.26 -18.97
N PRO A 323 11.08 -8.74 -18.97
CA PRO A 323 10.61 -9.82 -18.09
C PRO A 323 11.45 -11.09 -18.16
N THR A 324 11.65 -11.59 -19.39
CA THR A 324 12.34 -12.86 -19.67
C THR A 324 13.85 -12.73 -19.81
N ALA A 325 14.41 -11.51 -19.69
CA ALA A 325 15.85 -11.30 -19.78
C ALA A 325 16.53 -11.79 -18.50
N GLN A 326 17.74 -12.35 -18.61
CA GLN A 326 18.53 -12.71 -17.43
C GLN A 326 18.81 -11.44 -16.60
N SER A 327 18.44 -11.47 -15.33
CA SER A 327 18.50 -10.32 -14.45
C SER A 327 19.94 -9.90 -14.16
N THR A 328 20.23 -8.63 -14.43
CA THR A 328 21.48 -7.95 -14.07
C THR A 328 21.34 -7.11 -12.80
N LEU A 329 20.12 -6.98 -12.24
CA LEU A 329 19.85 -6.15 -11.07
C LEU A 329 20.72 -6.58 -9.88
N ARG A 330 20.88 -7.89 -9.69
CA ARG A 330 21.70 -8.48 -8.63
C ARG A 330 23.17 -8.08 -8.69
N SER A 331 23.73 -7.85 -9.88
CA SER A 331 25.10 -7.35 -10.06
C SER A 331 25.21 -5.83 -10.06
N ALA A 332 24.10 -5.13 -10.31
CA ALA A 332 24.05 -3.68 -10.39
C ALA A 332 23.81 -3.03 -9.01
N LEU A 333 23.10 -3.72 -8.12
CA LEU A 333 22.88 -3.31 -6.74
C LEU A 333 24.17 -3.48 -5.89
N PRO A 334 24.39 -2.60 -4.90
CA PRO A 334 25.54 -2.72 -4.01
C PRO A 334 25.46 -3.99 -3.15
N ALA A 335 26.63 -4.55 -2.82
CA ALA A 335 26.75 -5.66 -1.88
C ALA A 335 26.93 -5.12 -0.45
N ASN A 336 25.89 -4.46 0.07
CA ASN A 336 25.86 -3.94 1.44
C ASN A 336 25.13 -4.91 2.37
N ASP A 337 25.36 -4.78 3.69
CA ASP A 337 24.83 -5.72 4.68
C ASP A 337 23.30 -5.83 4.66
N ASN A 338 22.60 -4.74 4.32
CA ASN A 338 21.14 -4.68 4.27
C ASN A 338 20.59 -5.54 3.12
N ILE A 339 21.09 -5.34 1.90
CA ILE A 339 20.70 -6.11 0.71
C ILE A 339 21.16 -7.56 0.84
N GLU A 340 22.40 -7.83 1.28
CA GLU A 340 22.89 -9.20 1.45
C GLU A 340 22.07 -9.97 2.48
N THR A 341 21.77 -9.36 3.63
CA THR A 341 21.01 -10.05 4.68
C THR A 341 19.54 -10.24 4.26
N THR A 342 18.93 -9.27 3.59
CA THR A 342 17.57 -9.41 3.04
C THR A 342 17.50 -10.52 2.02
N THR A 343 18.36 -10.50 1.01
CA THR A 343 18.35 -11.53 -0.04
C THR A 343 18.67 -12.91 0.54
N ARG A 344 19.49 -13.00 1.59
CA ARG A 344 19.74 -14.25 2.30
C ARG A 344 18.52 -14.74 3.08
N THR A 345 17.80 -13.85 3.77
CA THR A 345 16.55 -14.20 4.46
C THR A 345 15.51 -14.69 3.44
N MET A 346 15.38 -13.97 2.33
CA MET A 346 14.38 -14.23 1.29
C MET A 346 14.75 -15.39 0.36
N PHE A 347 16.03 -15.75 0.22
CA PHE A 347 16.51 -16.69 -0.80
C PHE A 347 17.56 -17.68 -0.27
N SER A 348 17.36 -18.21 0.94
CA SER A 348 18.13 -19.35 1.44
C SER A 348 17.33 -20.64 1.33
N LYS A 349 17.97 -21.71 0.83
CA LYS A 349 17.34 -23.03 0.76
C LYS A 349 17.08 -23.63 2.15
N ASN A 350 17.96 -23.41 3.11
CA ASN A 350 17.86 -23.96 4.47
C ASN A 350 18.73 -23.15 5.44
N ALA A 351 18.63 -23.46 6.73
CA ALA A 351 19.39 -22.78 7.78
C ALA A 351 20.92 -22.85 7.59
N ALA A 352 21.47 -23.93 7.02
CA ALA A 352 22.91 -24.03 6.77
C ALA A 352 23.38 -23.06 5.68
N VAL A 353 22.58 -22.90 4.61
CA VAL A 353 22.81 -21.88 3.57
C VAL A 353 22.68 -20.47 4.15
N PHE A 354 21.66 -20.22 4.96
CA PHE A 354 21.48 -18.93 5.64
C PHE A 354 22.67 -18.59 6.55
N LEU A 355 23.14 -19.52 7.37
CA LEU A 355 24.25 -19.29 8.29
C LEU A 355 25.60 -19.13 7.58
N SER A 356 25.84 -19.92 6.54
CA SER A 356 27.08 -19.82 5.75
C SER A 356 27.09 -18.63 4.79
N GLY A 357 25.90 -18.10 4.46
CA GLY A 357 25.71 -17.07 3.44
C GLY A 357 25.99 -17.56 2.01
N LYS A 358 26.06 -18.88 1.78
CA LYS A 358 26.35 -19.45 0.46
C LYS A 358 25.56 -20.74 0.19
N PRO A 359 25.06 -20.96 -1.04
CA PRO A 359 25.06 -20.01 -2.16
C PRO A 359 24.18 -18.78 -1.87
N THR A 360 24.43 -17.69 -2.59
CA THR A 360 23.61 -16.46 -2.58
C THR A 360 22.68 -16.45 -3.78
N ILE A 361 21.69 -15.55 -3.80
CA ILE A 361 20.85 -15.32 -4.98
C ILE A 361 21.68 -14.99 -6.23
N ARG A 362 22.89 -14.41 -6.09
CA ARG A 362 23.77 -14.09 -7.23
C ARG A 362 24.40 -15.30 -7.91
N ASP A 363 24.44 -16.44 -7.22
CA ASP A 363 25.01 -17.67 -7.75
C ASP A 363 24.04 -18.41 -8.70
N PHE A 364 22.79 -17.95 -8.79
CA PHE A 364 21.76 -18.52 -9.68
C PHE A 364 21.62 -17.66 -10.94
N ARG A 365 21.09 -18.23 -12.03
CA ARG A 365 20.76 -17.47 -13.24
C ARG A 365 19.25 -17.36 -13.29
N LEU A 366 18.71 -16.16 -13.06
CA LEU A 366 17.28 -15.89 -12.97
C LEU A 366 16.89 -14.85 -14.02
N THR A 367 15.69 -14.96 -14.59
CA THR A 367 15.07 -13.85 -15.34
C THR A 367 14.63 -12.72 -14.38
N ASN A 368 14.26 -11.55 -14.91
CA ASN A 368 13.76 -10.47 -14.04
C ASN A 368 12.43 -10.84 -13.36
N GLU A 369 11.51 -11.51 -14.07
CA GLU A 369 10.30 -12.07 -13.45
C GLU A 369 10.65 -13.08 -12.35
N ALA A 370 11.61 -13.97 -12.59
CA ALA A 370 12.02 -14.95 -11.59
C ALA A 370 12.66 -14.30 -10.35
N VAL A 371 13.31 -13.13 -10.49
CA VAL A 371 13.77 -12.34 -9.34
C VAL A 371 12.60 -11.73 -8.58
N LEU A 372 11.60 -11.16 -9.26
CA LEU A 372 10.42 -10.60 -8.60
C LEU A 372 9.61 -11.69 -7.89
N GLY A 373 9.30 -12.79 -8.58
CA GLY A 373 8.62 -13.95 -8.00
C GLY A 373 9.40 -14.53 -6.81
N ALA A 374 10.74 -14.55 -6.85
CA ALA A 374 11.53 -14.98 -5.70
C ALA A 374 11.20 -14.21 -4.40
N PHE A 375 10.86 -12.93 -4.50
CA PHE A 375 10.62 -12.04 -3.36
C PHE A 375 9.16 -11.95 -2.91
N MET A 376 8.20 -12.18 -3.80
CA MET A 376 6.77 -11.95 -3.49
C MET A 376 5.88 -13.16 -3.70
N ASP A 377 6.30 -14.16 -4.48
CA ASP A 377 5.46 -15.32 -4.75
C ASP A 377 5.22 -16.16 -3.49
N ASP A 378 4.02 -16.70 -3.29
CA ASP A 378 3.67 -17.48 -2.11
C ASP A 378 4.35 -18.84 -2.04
N ASN A 379 4.77 -19.41 -3.17
CA ASN A 379 5.64 -20.59 -3.21
C ASN A 379 7.13 -20.26 -3.13
N SER A 380 7.54 -18.99 -2.96
CA SER A 380 8.94 -18.62 -2.75
C SER A 380 9.16 -17.75 -1.52
N ALA A 381 8.52 -16.58 -1.46
CA ALA A 381 8.69 -15.60 -0.41
C ALA A 381 8.37 -16.22 0.96
N PRO A 382 9.26 -16.09 1.96
CA PRO A 382 9.05 -16.72 3.25
C PRO A 382 8.07 -15.99 4.17
N LEU A 383 7.64 -14.76 3.86
CA LEU A 383 6.83 -13.94 4.78
C LEU A 383 5.43 -13.71 4.20
N SER A 384 4.39 -14.16 4.87
CA SER A 384 3.03 -14.23 4.32
C SER A 384 2.35 -12.90 4.05
N PHE A 385 2.70 -11.83 4.76
CA PHE A 385 2.10 -10.52 4.53
C PHE A 385 2.58 -9.85 3.23
N ILE A 386 3.64 -10.36 2.58
CA ILE A 386 4.09 -9.91 1.24
C ILE A 386 3.84 -10.96 0.14
N GLN A 387 3.18 -12.07 0.48
CA GLN A 387 2.91 -13.16 -0.45
C GLN A 387 1.76 -12.79 -1.41
N THR A 388 1.94 -13.12 -2.68
CA THR A 388 0.96 -13.04 -3.77
C THR A 388 1.16 -14.25 -4.67
N SER A 389 0.09 -14.86 -5.17
CA SER A 389 0.17 -16.09 -5.96
C SER A 389 0.32 -15.78 -7.45
N VAL A 390 1.57 -15.62 -7.89
CA VAL A 390 1.94 -15.16 -9.23
C VAL A 390 2.56 -16.23 -10.13
N GLY A 391 2.57 -17.48 -9.68
CA GLY A 391 3.00 -18.64 -10.45
C GLY A 391 4.13 -19.41 -9.78
N LEU A 392 5.14 -19.81 -10.56
CA LEU A 392 6.25 -20.60 -10.01
C LEU A 392 7.53 -20.46 -10.84
N PHE A 393 8.69 -20.71 -10.22
CA PHE A 393 9.93 -20.93 -10.96
C PHE A 393 9.78 -22.02 -12.04
N ASP A 394 10.48 -21.85 -13.16
CA ASP A 394 10.58 -22.85 -14.23
C ASP A 394 11.96 -22.83 -14.91
N GLY A 395 12.17 -23.64 -15.96
CA GLY A 395 13.40 -23.67 -16.76
C GLY A 395 14.55 -24.51 -16.18
N GLY A 396 14.34 -25.10 -15.00
CA GLY A 396 15.34 -25.95 -14.34
C GLY A 396 14.72 -26.76 -13.19
N ARG A 397 15.58 -27.50 -12.49
CA ARG A 397 15.16 -28.24 -11.29
C ARG A 397 14.90 -27.28 -10.12
N LEU A 398 13.83 -27.57 -9.40
CA LEU A 398 13.50 -26.96 -8.11
C LEU A 398 13.75 -27.96 -6.99
N ALA A 399 13.91 -27.43 -5.78
CA ALA A 399 13.95 -28.18 -4.54
C ALA A 399 13.12 -27.48 -3.47
N ASP A 400 12.78 -28.21 -2.42
CA ASP A 400 12.21 -27.66 -1.20
C ASP A 400 13.10 -26.57 -0.61
N LYS A 401 12.45 -25.52 -0.12
CA LYS A 401 13.06 -24.40 0.58
C LYS A 401 12.65 -24.44 2.04
N ASP A 402 13.53 -24.98 2.86
CA ASP A 402 13.32 -25.22 4.29
C ASP A 402 13.81 -24.08 5.20
N PHE A 403 13.80 -22.84 4.70
CA PHE A 403 14.13 -21.67 5.51
C PHE A 403 13.16 -20.52 5.20
N PRO A 404 12.66 -19.82 6.23
CA PRO A 404 12.96 -19.97 7.67
C PRO A 404 12.26 -21.15 8.36
N VAL A 405 11.25 -21.73 7.70
CA VAL A 405 10.48 -22.88 8.18
C VAL A 405 10.56 -23.99 7.13
N SER A 406 10.62 -25.24 7.57
CA SER A 406 10.63 -26.40 6.67
C SER A 406 9.24 -26.72 6.14
N ASN A 407 9.16 -27.20 4.90
CA ASN A 407 7.93 -27.68 4.28
C ASN A 407 7.29 -28.86 5.04
N ASP A 408 8.07 -29.60 5.83
CA ASP A 408 7.58 -30.72 6.65
C ASP A 408 6.82 -30.27 7.92
N VAL A 409 6.82 -28.98 8.23
CA VAL A 409 6.13 -28.43 9.42
C VAL A 409 4.67 -28.18 9.09
N GLU A 410 3.80 -29.10 9.52
CA GLU A 410 2.34 -28.91 9.45
C GLU A 410 1.91 -27.66 10.24
N GLY A 411 1.04 -26.85 9.63
CA GLY A 411 0.48 -25.66 10.28
C GLY A 411 1.52 -24.56 10.52
N SER A 412 2.49 -24.40 9.60
CA SER A 412 3.48 -23.32 9.55
C SER A 412 2.97 -22.03 10.22
N PRO A 413 3.76 -21.38 11.12
CA PRO A 413 3.31 -20.18 11.79
C PRO A 413 2.75 -19.17 10.79
N ALA A 414 1.63 -18.52 11.13
CA ALA A 414 0.88 -17.66 10.22
C ALA A 414 1.78 -16.65 9.48
N LEU A 415 2.82 -16.13 10.14
CA LEU A 415 3.84 -15.23 9.60
C LEU A 415 4.60 -15.77 8.36
N PHE A 416 4.73 -17.09 8.21
CA PHE A 416 5.50 -17.71 7.12
C PHE A 416 4.61 -18.28 5.99
N GLY A 417 3.30 -18.27 6.19
CA GLY A 417 2.31 -18.78 5.23
C GLY A 417 2.25 -20.30 5.19
N THR A 418 1.28 -20.82 4.46
CA THR A 418 0.93 -22.25 4.43
C THR A 418 1.46 -22.99 3.21
N GLU A 419 1.83 -22.27 2.15
CA GLU A 419 2.24 -22.89 0.89
C GLU A 419 3.64 -23.51 0.96
N LEU A 420 3.82 -24.62 0.25
CA LEU A 420 5.11 -25.28 0.11
C LEU A 420 6.09 -24.35 -0.61
N LYS A 421 7.26 -24.15 -0.01
CA LYS A 421 8.26 -23.24 -0.57
C LYS A 421 9.22 -23.99 -1.48
N ALA A 422 9.49 -23.41 -2.65
CA ALA A 422 10.38 -23.89 -3.67
C ALA A 422 11.55 -22.93 -3.89
N ILE A 423 12.68 -23.46 -4.34
CA ILE A 423 13.84 -22.69 -4.76
C ILE A 423 14.59 -23.43 -5.90
N PRO A 424 15.23 -22.72 -6.83
CA PRO A 424 16.21 -23.31 -7.74
C PRO A 424 17.26 -24.17 -7.02
N ASP A 425 17.48 -25.39 -7.49
CA ASP A 425 18.32 -26.38 -6.78
C ASP A 425 19.83 -26.25 -7.07
N GLU A 426 20.19 -25.72 -8.24
CA GLU A 426 21.56 -25.80 -8.76
C GLU A 426 22.21 -24.41 -8.96
N PRO A 427 23.10 -23.97 -8.06
CA PRO A 427 23.94 -22.79 -8.28
C PRO A 427 24.79 -22.96 -9.55
N GLY A 428 24.87 -21.92 -10.37
CA GLY A 428 25.54 -21.98 -11.68
C GLY A 428 24.82 -22.84 -12.73
N GLY A 429 23.60 -23.28 -12.46
CA GLY A 429 22.78 -24.13 -13.32
C GLY A 429 22.16 -23.40 -14.54
N PRO A 430 21.03 -23.91 -15.06
CA PRO A 430 20.32 -23.28 -16.18
C PRO A 430 19.82 -21.87 -15.82
N LEU A 431 19.32 -21.15 -16.82
CA LEU A 431 18.55 -19.93 -16.57
C LEU A 431 17.16 -20.35 -16.10
N HIS A 432 16.84 -20.13 -14.83
CA HIS A 432 15.49 -20.28 -14.32
C HIS A 432 14.63 -19.09 -14.75
N THR A 433 13.46 -19.41 -15.26
CA THR A 433 12.44 -18.47 -15.70
C THR A 433 11.30 -18.43 -14.68
N TRP A 434 10.28 -17.62 -14.96
CA TRP A 434 9.03 -17.64 -14.22
C TRP A 434 7.93 -18.19 -15.11
N ARG A 435 7.07 -19.05 -14.56
CA ARG A 435 5.84 -19.51 -15.18
C ARG A 435 4.71 -18.75 -14.51
N ASP A 436 4.10 -17.83 -15.25
CA ASP A 436 3.02 -16.96 -14.76
C ASP A 436 1.77 -17.76 -14.35
N PHE A 437 0.89 -17.13 -13.58
CA PHE A 437 -0.29 -17.78 -12.98
C PHE A 437 -1.16 -18.52 -14.01
N ASP A 438 -1.31 -17.95 -15.21
CA ASP A 438 -2.13 -18.48 -16.31
C ASP A 438 -1.50 -19.64 -17.09
N ARG A 439 -0.25 -19.95 -16.77
CA ARG A 439 0.51 -21.07 -17.33
C ARG A 439 0.59 -22.26 -16.39
N ILE A 440 0.12 -22.11 -15.15
CA ILE A 440 0.06 -23.19 -14.15
C ILE A 440 -1.18 -24.05 -14.43
N GLY A 441 -0.99 -25.37 -14.48
CA GLY A 441 -2.00 -26.33 -14.91
C GLY A 441 -2.25 -26.39 -16.43
N ALA A 442 -1.51 -25.60 -17.23
CA ALA A 442 -1.55 -25.69 -18.68
C ALA A 442 -1.04 -27.06 -19.18
N PRO A 443 -1.38 -27.50 -20.41
CA PRO A 443 -0.96 -28.81 -20.92
C PRO A 443 0.57 -29.05 -20.96
N ASP A 444 1.36 -27.98 -20.97
CA ASP A 444 2.83 -28.00 -20.94
C ASP A 444 3.43 -27.75 -19.54
N ASP A 445 2.61 -27.67 -18.50
CA ASP A 445 3.09 -27.51 -17.12
C ASP A 445 3.88 -28.77 -16.69
N PRO A 446 5.17 -28.63 -16.30
CA PRO A 446 5.96 -29.75 -15.80
C PRO A 446 5.45 -30.32 -14.46
N VAL A 447 4.60 -29.58 -13.75
CA VAL A 447 4.08 -29.91 -12.42
C VAL A 447 5.23 -30.19 -11.45
N HIS A 448 6.00 -29.15 -11.14
CA HIS A 448 7.09 -29.22 -10.18
C HIS A 448 6.58 -29.67 -8.81
N ARG A 449 7.31 -30.58 -8.16
CA ARG A 449 6.90 -31.26 -6.92
C ARG A 449 7.95 -31.13 -5.84
N SER A 450 7.48 -31.02 -4.59
CA SER A 450 8.28 -31.17 -3.37
C SER A 450 8.79 -32.61 -3.22
N ALA A 451 9.69 -32.79 -2.25
CA ALA A 451 10.30 -34.09 -1.95
C ALA A 451 9.30 -35.20 -1.61
N ASP A 452 8.13 -34.86 -1.06
CA ASP A 452 7.03 -35.80 -0.75
C ASP A 452 6.17 -36.17 -1.98
N GLY A 453 6.42 -35.53 -3.12
CA GLY A 453 5.69 -35.73 -4.37
C GLY A 453 4.46 -34.84 -4.53
N THR A 454 4.15 -33.96 -3.58
CA THR A 454 3.07 -32.97 -3.69
C THR A 454 3.45 -31.89 -4.70
N PRO A 455 2.56 -31.45 -5.61
CA PRO A 455 2.83 -30.28 -6.44
C PRO A 455 3.06 -29.05 -5.56
N PHE A 456 4.04 -28.20 -5.88
CA PHE A 456 4.23 -26.95 -5.12
C PHE A 456 3.00 -26.06 -5.19
N THR A 457 2.36 -25.98 -6.35
CA THR A 457 1.15 -25.18 -6.57
C THR A 457 0.18 -25.83 -7.54
N THR A 458 -0.98 -25.19 -7.75
CA THR A 458 -2.01 -25.57 -8.71
C THR A 458 -2.66 -24.34 -9.34
N ALA A 459 -3.33 -24.51 -10.48
CA ALA A 459 -4.03 -23.42 -11.16
C ALA A 459 -5.12 -22.74 -10.31
N ALA A 460 -5.61 -23.39 -9.24
CA ALA A 460 -6.61 -22.82 -8.35
C ALA A 460 -6.01 -21.93 -7.25
N LYS A 461 -4.68 -21.99 -7.05
CA LYS A 461 -3.95 -21.17 -6.09
C LYS A 461 -3.30 -19.95 -6.75
N GLU A 462 -2.99 -20.04 -8.03
CA GLU A 462 -2.34 -18.95 -8.76
C GLU A 462 -3.37 -18.02 -9.40
N VAL A 463 -3.41 -16.77 -8.96
CA VAL A 463 -4.53 -15.83 -9.26
C VAL A 463 -4.09 -14.45 -9.73
N SER A 464 -2.79 -14.13 -9.60
CA SER A 464 -2.22 -12.81 -9.87
C SER A 464 -1.24 -12.85 -11.03
N ASP A 465 -1.28 -11.87 -11.92
CA ASP A 465 -0.37 -11.77 -13.07
C ASP A 465 0.95 -11.09 -12.64
N ILE A 466 2.09 -11.74 -12.87
CA ILE A 466 3.39 -11.18 -12.44
C ILE A 466 3.75 -9.88 -13.18
N GLY A 467 3.27 -9.71 -14.41
CA GLY A 467 3.44 -8.49 -15.20
C GLY A 467 2.60 -7.33 -14.65
N GLU A 468 1.37 -7.59 -14.23
CA GLU A 468 0.51 -6.61 -13.55
C GLU A 468 1.06 -6.24 -12.16
N LEU A 469 1.58 -7.21 -11.39
CA LEU A 469 2.29 -6.94 -10.14
C LEU A 469 3.54 -6.06 -10.39
N ALA A 470 4.36 -6.43 -11.37
CA ALA A 470 5.56 -5.68 -11.76
C ALA A 470 5.20 -4.23 -12.14
N ARG A 471 4.08 -4.02 -12.83
CA ARG A 471 3.55 -2.71 -13.18
C ARG A 471 3.10 -1.94 -11.95
N SER A 472 2.30 -2.55 -11.08
CA SER A 472 1.83 -1.95 -9.82
C SER A 472 3.00 -1.45 -8.94
N LEU A 473 4.10 -2.21 -8.89
CA LEU A 473 5.33 -1.85 -8.16
C LEU A 473 6.16 -0.71 -8.75
N SER A 474 5.99 -0.35 -10.03
CA SER A 474 7.03 0.46 -10.72
C SER A 474 6.52 1.47 -11.73
N GLU A 475 5.25 1.45 -12.10
CA GLU A 475 4.63 2.40 -13.03
C GLU A 475 3.92 3.53 -12.28
N GLN A 476 3.51 3.26 -11.05
CA GLN A 476 2.67 4.16 -10.26
C GLN A 476 3.46 5.37 -9.74
N PRO A 477 2.86 6.58 -9.74
CA PRO A 477 3.48 7.78 -9.18
C PRO A 477 3.31 7.87 -7.65
N LEU A 478 2.43 7.05 -7.08
CA LEU A 478 2.26 6.81 -5.65
C LEU A 478 2.57 5.33 -5.41
N ASP A 479 3.44 5.05 -4.44
CA ASP A 479 4.11 3.76 -4.36
C ASP A 479 3.18 2.59 -4.02
N PHE A 480 3.63 1.39 -4.36
CA PHE A 480 3.02 0.14 -3.90
C PHE A 480 3.28 -0.09 -2.41
N THR A 481 4.49 0.23 -1.96
CA THR A 481 4.93 0.14 -0.57
C THR A 481 4.84 1.52 0.09
N GLU A 482 4.82 1.54 1.41
CA GLU A 482 5.08 2.77 2.18
C GLU A 482 6.37 2.58 2.98
N ASP A 483 7.41 3.27 2.54
CA ASP A 483 8.78 3.14 3.02
C ASP A 483 8.93 3.69 4.45
N TYR A 484 8.18 4.75 4.75
CA TYR A 484 8.26 5.50 6.00
C TYR A 484 6.97 5.42 6.83
N PHE A 485 6.38 4.21 6.89
CA PHE A 485 5.15 3.93 7.63
C PHE A 485 5.23 4.43 9.09
N PRO A 486 4.37 5.36 9.57
CA PRO A 486 4.54 5.99 10.86
C PRO A 486 4.34 5.02 12.02
N THR A 487 5.36 4.86 12.87
CA THR A 487 5.27 4.00 14.07
C THR A 487 4.12 4.42 14.97
N LYS A 488 3.87 5.73 15.05
CA LYS A 488 2.80 6.29 15.88
C LYS A 488 1.43 5.70 15.51
N LEU A 489 1.17 5.42 14.23
CA LEU A 489 -0.12 4.91 13.77
C LEU A 489 -0.46 3.56 14.43
N VAL A 490 0.45 2.59 14.40
CA VAL A 490 0.23 1.29 15.02
C VAL A 490 0.25 1.36 16.55
N THR A 491 1.10 2.20 17.15
CA THR A 491 1.11 2.33 18.61
C THR A 491 -0.13 3.03 19.15
N ASP A 492 -0.71 3.97 18.39
CA ASP A 492 -1.98 4.62 18.75
C ASP A 492 -3.11 3.59 18.70
N LEU A 493 -3.11 2.68 17.71
CA LEU A 493 -4.12 1.60 17.62
C LEU A 493 -3.98 0.56 18.75
N SER A 494 -2.76 0.16 19.11
CA SER A 494 -2.54 -0.69 20.30
C SER A 494 -2.91 0.00 21.62
N LEU A 495 -3.14 1.32 21.60
CA LEU A 495 -3.54 2.13 22.75
C LEU A 495 -4.88 2.83 22.50
N VAL A 496 -5.73 2.28 21.62
CA VAL A 496 -6.97 2.95 21.15
C VAL A 496 -7.91 3.31 22.30
N ASP A 497 -7.93 2.50 23.37
CA ASP A 497 -8.72 2.72 24.58
C ASP A 497 -8.17 3.84 25.51
N ASP A 498 -6.98 4.37 25.26
CA ASP A 498 -6.46 5.50 26.02
C ASP A 498 -7.37 6.72 25.83
N ALA A 499 -7.74 7.38 26.94
CA ALA A 499 -8.70 8.48 26.94
C ALA A 499 -8.34 9.65 25.99
N ARG A 500 -7.06 9.79 25.60
CA ARG A 500 -6.63 10.80 24.64
C ARG A 500 -7.03 10.47 23.20
N ILE A 501 -7.16 9.19 22.87
CA ILE A 501 -7.61 8.70 21.57
C ILE A 501 -9.12 8.45 21.62
N ALA A 502 -9.59 7.66 22.59
CA ALA A 502 -10.98 7.25 22.73
C ALA A 502 -11.97 8.42 22.80
N ARG A 503 -11.56 9.60 23.32
CA ARG A 503 -12.41 10.81 23.34
C ARG A 503 -12.87 11.28 21.96
N HIS A 504 -12.15 10.93 20.90
CA HIS A 504 -12.48 11.30 19.53
C HIS A 504 -13.45 10.31 18.88
N MET A 505 -13.53 9.09 19.40
CA MET A 505 -14.38 8.00 18.89
C MET A 505 -15.77 8.05 19.53
N ALA A 506 -16.47 9.17 19.34
CA ALA A 506 -17.73 9.46 20.01
C ALA A 506 -18.95 8.66 19.49
N HIS A 507 -18.78 7.89 18.41
CA HIS A 507 -19.86 7.16 17.73
C HIS A 507 -19.58 5.65 17.67
N PRO A 508 -19.71 4.91 18.78
CA PRO A 508 -19.37 3.48 18.84
C PRO A 508 -20.20 2.61 17.88
N GLU A 509 -21.35 3.10 17.42
CA GLU A 509 -22.18 2.42 16.42
C GLU A 509 -21.59 2.44 15.00
N GLY A 510 -20.59 3.31 14.74
CA GLY A 510 -20.06 3.64 13.43
C GLY A 510 -19.76 2.44 12.50
N PRO A 511 -19.07 1.38 12.98
CA PRO A 511 -18.72 0.21 12.17
C PRO A 511 -19.94 -0.56 11.64
N THR A 512 -21.09 -0.41 12.30
CA THR A 512 -22.35 -1.09 11.95
C THR A 512 -23.44 -0.15 11.44
N ALA A 513 -23.16 1.16 11.38
CA ALA A 513 -24.13 2.18 10.99
C ALA A 513 -24.49 2.12 9.50
N ASN A 514 -23.69 1.45 8.68
CA ASN A 514 -23.89 1.28 7.24
C ASN A 514 -23.67 -0.18 6.81
N PRO A 515 -24.23 -0.59 5.66
CA PRO A 515 -23.96 -1.91 5.08
C PRO A 515 -22.47 -2.12 4.81
N ALA A 516 -22.00 -3.37 4.90
CA ALA A 516 -20.61 -3.73 4.63
C ALA A 516 -20.51 -5.01 3.79
N ILE A 517 -19.47 -5.08 2.95
CA ILE A 517 -19.03 -6.32 2.30
C ILE A 517 -17.60 -6.65 2.73
N THR A 518 -17.37 -7.91 3.11
CA THR A 518 -16.08 -8.38 3.59
C THR A 518 -15.56 -9.48 2.68
N PHE A 519 -14.32 -9.34 2.21
CA PHE A 519 -13.60 -10.34 1.44
C PHE A 519 -12.43 -10.88 2.26
N VAL A 520 -12.21 -12.19 2.18
CA VAL A 520 -11.14 -12.88 2.93
C VAL A 520 -10.35 -13.75 1.97
N ALA A 521 -9.02 -13.61 2.03
CA ALA A 521 -8.07 -14.47 1.36
C ALA A 521 -8.12 -15.85 2.01
N GLY A 522 -8.60 -16.86 1.28
CA GLY A 522 -8.90 -18.18 1.83
C GLY A 522 -7.68 -18.98 2.28
N ASP A 523 -6.50 -18.66 1.71
CA ASP A 523 -5.23 -19.31 2.01
C ASP A 523 -4.25 -18.29 2.65
N GLY A 524 -4.69 -17.03 2.85
CA GLY A 524 -3.89 -15.94 3.41
C GLY A 524 -3.77 -15.94 4.93
N ILE A 525 -2.91 -15.06 5.44
CA ILE A 525 -2.56 -14.97 6.88
C ILE A 525 -3.76 -14.66 7.81
N LEU A 526 -4.86 -14.15 7.27
CA LEU A 526 -6.06 -13.75 8.03
C LEU A 526 -7.27 -14.69 7.83
N ALA A 527 -7.11 -15.79 7.07
CA ALA A 527 -8.20 -16.69 6.68
C ALA A 527 -9.08 -17.15 7.85
N ASP A 528 -8.46 -17.54 8.97
CA ASP A 528 -9.14 -18.03 10.17
C ASP A 528 -9.43 -16.94 11.22
N ARG A 529 -9.09 -15.68 10.94
CA ARG A 529 -9.23 -14.57 11.90
C ARG A 529 -10.50 -13.77 11.71
N VAL A 530 -11.10 -13.79 10.52
CA VAL A 530 -12.31 -13.02 10.23
C VAL A 530 -13.55 -13.71 10.82
N PRO A 531 -14.31 -13.05 11.71
CA PRO A 531 -15.48 -13.66 12.35
C PRO A 531 -16.59 -14.03 11.37
N ALA A 532 -17.21 -15.20 11.57
CA ALA A 532 -18.25 -15.73 10.69
C ALA A 532 -19.52 -14.86 10.64
N ASP A 533 -19.82 -14.10 11.70
CA ASP A 533 -20.96 -13.18 11.76
C ASP A 533 -20.79 -11.95 10.85
N LYS A 534 -19.57 -11.71 10.34
CA LYS A 534 -19.31 -10.74 9.26
C LYS A 534 -19.72 -11.24 7.88
N ASN A 535 -20.15 -12.50 7.77
CA ASN A 535 -20.55 -13.16 6.51
C ASN A 535 -19.52 -12.95 5.37
N PRO A 536 -18.23 -13.28 5.60
CA PRO A 536 -17.19 -12.99 4.63
C PRO A 536 -17.38 -13.76 3.31
N VAL A 537 -17.07 -13.10 2.20
CA VAL A 537 -16.82 -13.75 0.92
C VAL A 537 -15.41 -14.34 0.96
N VAL A 538 -15.32 -15.64 1.25
CA VAL A 538 -14.05 -16.37 1.21
C VAL A 538 -13.63 -16.60 -0.25
N LEU A 539 -12.37 -16.30 -0.55
CA LEU A 539 -11.72 -16.41 -1.86
C LEU A 539 -10.68 -17.55 -1.79
N PRO A 540 -11.04 -18.78 -2.17
CA PRO A 540 -10.12 -19.92 -2.06
C PRO A 540 -8.86 -19.71 -2.91
N GLY A 541 -7.69 -20.09 -2.38
CA GLY A 541 -6.41 -19.95 -3.07
C GLY A 541 -5.80 -18.55 -3.04
N TYR A 542 -6.53 -17.54 -2.57
CA TYR A 542 -6.00 -16.17 -2.49
C TYR A 542 -5.11 -16.04 -1.25
N GLN A 543 -3.97 -15.38 -1.42
CA GLN A 543 -3.10 -14.88 -0.37
C GLN A 543 -3.49 -13.45 0.04
N HIS A 544 -2.81 -12.95 1.08
CA HIS A 544 -3.10 -11.63 1.66
C HIS A 544 -3.15 -10.53 0.60
N LEU A 545 -2.13 -10.44 -0.28
CA LEU A 545 -2.07 -9.39 -1.30
C LEU A 545 -2.95 -9.66 -2.53
N ASP A 546 -3.40 -10.90 -2.76
CA ASP A 546 -4.19 -11.23 -3.96
C ASP A 546 -5.57 -10.57 -3.97
N VAL A 547 -6.08 -10.14 -2.80
CA VAL A 547 -7.30 -9.32 -2.74
C VAL A 547 -7.13 -7.94 -3.40
N LEU A 548 -5.88 -7.55 -3.68
CA LEU A 548 -5.50 -6.35 -4.41
C LEU A 548 -4.97 -6.65 -5.81
N THR A 549 -4.16 -7.71 -5.94
CA THR A 549 -3.32 -7.94 -7.14
C THR A 549 -3.89 -8.92 -8.15
N ALA A 550 -4.99 -9.64 -7.82
CA ALA A 550 -5.55 -10.68 -8.68
C ALA A 550 -5.86 -10.19 -10.11
N ALA A 551 -5.53 -11.05 -11.07
CA ALA A 551 -5.65 -10.78 -12.49
C ALA A 551 -7.13 -10.62 -12.91
N PRO A 552 -7.44 -9.76 -13.90
CA PRO A 552 -8.81 -9.49 -14.35
C PRO A 552 -9.60 -10.73 -14.79
N VAL A 553 -8.87 -11.73 -15.32
CA VAL A 553 -9.41 -13.01 -15.76
C VAL A 553 -8.60 -14.11 -15.08
N GLN A 554 -9.31 -15.02 -14.42
CA GLN A 554 -8.75 -16.13 -13.66
C GLN A 554 -8.52 -17.36 -14.57
N ASN A 555 -7.80 -18.36 -14.08
CA ASN A 555 -7.45 -19.58 -14.83
C ASN A 555 -8.64 -20.39 -15.39
N ASP A 556 -9.82 -20.23 -14.79
CA ASP A 556 -11.07 -20.84 -15.26
C ASP A 556 -11.82 -19.99 -16.31
N GLY A 557 -11.23 -18.87 -16.75
CA GLY A 557 -11.79 -17.91 -17.68
C GLY A 557 -12.86 -16.99 -17.08
N ARG A 558 -13.13 -17.08 -15.77
CA ARG A 558 -14.06 -16.17 -15.09
C ARG A 558 -13.37 -14.85 -14.76
N ARG A 559 -14.18 -13.81 -14.60
CA ARG A 559 -13.69 -12.52 -14.11
C ARG A 559 -13.31 -12.60 -12.65
N GLU A 560 -12.37 -11.76 -12.26
CA GLU A 560 -11.97 -11.55 -10.87
C GLU A 560 -13.21 -11.27 -9.99
N ARG A 561 -13.27 -11.97 -8.85
CA ARG A 561 -14.49 -12.12 -8.06
C ARG A 561 -14.75 -10.92 -7.16
N ILE A 562 -13.71 -10.32 -6.57
CA ILE A 562 -13.81 -9.09 -5.78
C ILE A 562 -14.35 -7.98 -6.66
N ALA A 563 -13.75 -7.70 -7.81
CA ALA A 563 -14.17 -6.68 -8.75
C ALA A 563 -15.65 -6.82 -9.16
N THR A 564 -16.07 -8.06 -9.43
CA THR A 564 -17.47 -8.34 -9.79
C THR A 564 -18.43 -8.06 -8.64
N LEU A 565 -18.11 -8.51 -7.42
CA LEU A 565 -18.97 -8.36 -6.25
C LEU A 565 -18.94 -6.95 -5.65
N LEU A 566 -17.75 -6.35 -5.58
CA LEU A 566 -17.53 -5.00 -5.06
C LEU A 566 -18.19 -3.94 -5.96
N SER A 567 -18.11 -4.11 -7.29
CA SER A 567 -18.85 -3.22 -8.21
C SER A 567 -20.37 -3.39 -8.07
N ALA A 568 -20.86 -4.62 -7.82
CA ALA A 568 -22.28 -4.87 -7.59
C ALA A 568 -22.78 -4.29 -6.25
N PHE A 569 -21.98 -4.42 -5.19
CA PHE A 569 -22.20 -3.77 -3.89
C PHE A 569 -22.25 -2.25 -4.05
N GLY A 570 -21.37 -1.66 -4.88
CA GLY A 570 -21.44 -0.27 -5.30
C GLY A 570 -22.87 0.19 -5.63
N LYS A 571 -23.56 -0.53 -6.51
CA LYS A 571 -24.91 -0.18 -6.96
C LYS A 571 -25.94 -0.17 -5.82
N ARG A 572 -25.87 -1.16 -4.92
CA ARG A 572 -26.83 -1.42 -3.85
C ARG A 572 -26.09 -1.93 -2.61
N PRO A 573 -25.51 -1.01 -1.82
CA PRO A 573 -24.83 -1.38 -0.59
C PRO A 573 -25.82 -1.94 0.43
#